data_AF-A0A1I4JTV7-F1
#
_entry.id   AF-A0A1I4JTV7-F1
#
_cell.length_a   1.000
_cell.length_b   1.000
_cell.length_c   1.000
_cell.angle_alpha   90.00
_cell.angle_beta   90.00
_cell.angle_gamma   90.00
#
_symmetry.space_group_name_H-M   'P 1'
#
loop_
_entity.id
_entity.type
_entity.pdbx_description
1 polymer ?
#
loop_
_entity_poly.entity_id
_entity_poly.type
_entity_poly.pdbx_seq_one_letter_code
_entity_poly.pdbx_strand_id
1 'polypeptide(L)'
;MTKFTKFMTSLFCAGVLAACVAKNETPVVAVPEMGMPRLAGEAASVAKLTPLLARKGLIMQPVPDSRAAAIARFCSGGADALVLTSAFTDSETDSCAAAGGHWSAVFSDGMPTWLAPNFKSNFDTFNGL
;
A
#
# COMPACT_ATOMS: atom_id res chain seq x y z
N MET A 1 19.11 50.29 52.85
CA MET A 1 20.38 49.66 52.44
C MET A 1 20.08 48.70 51.30
N THR A 2 20.66 49.01 50.15
CA THR A 2 20.56 48.34 48.85
C THR A 2 21.32 47.02 48.83
N LYS A 3 20.82 46.03 48.07
CA LYS A 3 21.56 45.38 46.97
C LYS A 3 20.65 44.48 46.14
N PHE A 4 20.22 45.07 45.03
CA PHE A 4 19.77 44.42 43.80
C PHE A 4 20.84 43.46 43.29
N THR A 5 20.49 42.18 43.12
CA THR A 5 21.35 41.20 42.48
C THR A 5 21.12 41.24 40.97
N LYS A 6 22.04 41.95 40.33
CA LYS A 6 22.54 41.90 38.95
C LYS A 6 21.82 40.98 37.95
N PHE A 7 21.20 41.64 36.98
CA PHE A 7 21.15 41.28 35.57
C PHE A 7 22.53 40.77 35.06
N MET A 8 22.55 39.58 34.49
CA MET A 8 23.54 39.13 33.51
C MET A 8 22.81 38.29 32.46
N THR A 9 22.25 39.01 31.51
CA THR A 9 22.40 38.81 30.06
C THR A 9 22.83 37.39 29.63
N SER A 10 21.87 36.56 29.25
CA SER A 10 22.07 35.60 28.16
C SER A 10 21.00 35.85 27.12
N LEU A 11 21.41 36.63 26.13
CA LEU A 11 20.68 36.98 24.93
C LEU A 11 20.98 35.88 23.90
N PHE A 12 20.05 34.95 23.70
CA PHE A 12 20.00 34.12 22.49
C PHE A 12 18.56 34.07 21.99
N CYS A 13 18.07 35.24 21.55
CA CYS A 13 17.03 35.32 20.54
C CYS A 13 17.71 35.35 19.18
N ALA A 14 17.92 34.18 18.57
CA ALA A 14 18.26 34.05 17.16
C ALA A 14 17.70 32.73 16.63
N GLY A 15 16.76 32.83 15.69
CA GLY A 15 16.04 31.70 15.10
C GLY A 15 14.55 31.99 15.03
N VAL A 16 14.16 33.14 14.47
CA VAL A 16 13.64 33.24 13.10
C VAL A 16 12.33 32.46 12.94
N LEU A 17 11.24 33.24 12.90
CA LEU A 17 9.96 32.84 12.32
C LEU A 17 10.17 32.20 10.95
N ALA A 18 9.67 30.98 10.80
CA ALA A 18 9.21 30.48 9.52
C ALA A 18 7.83 29.85 9.74
N ALA A 19 6.83 30.72 9.92
CA ALA A 19 5.49 30.38 9.49
C ALA A 19 5.50 30.38 7.96
N CYS A 20 5.54 29.19 7.36
CA CYS A 20 5.03 28.94 6.01
C CYS A 20 4.46 27.53 5.97
N VAL A 21 3.16 27.46 6.30
CA VAL A 21 2.24 26.49 5.72
C VAL A 21 2.46 26.50 4.20
N ALA A 22 3.09 25.45 3.66
CA ALA A 22 2.97 25.04 2.26
C ALA A 22 3.82 23.79 1.98
N LYS A 23 3.24 22.64 2.27
CA LYS A 23 3.29 21.36 1.55
C LYS A 23 2.76 20.35 2.57
N ASN A 24 1.50 19.96 2.56
CA ASN A 24 0.95 19.15 1.48
C ASN A 24 2.01 18.28 0.80
N GLU A 25 2.89 17.68 1.60
CA GLU A 25 3.31 16.32 1.30
C GLU A 25 2.06 15.49 1.59
N THR A 26 1.16 15.47 0.60
CA THR A 26 0.38 14.27 0.34
C THR A 26 1.27 13.10 0.70
N PRO A 27 0.84 12.10 1.51
CA PRO A 27 1.56 10.84 1.51
C PRO A 27 1.75 10.54 0.03
N VAL A 28 3.01 10.44 -0.41
CA VAL A 28 3.30 10.05 -1.77
C VAL A 28 2.76 8.63 -1.81
N VAL A 29 1.46 8.52 -2.14
CA VAL A 29 0.85 7.36 -2.75
C VAL A 29 1.88 7.01 -3.78
N ALA A 30 2.58 5.90 -3.54
CA ALA A 30 3.62 5.42 -4.42
C ALA A 30 3.06 5.55 -5.83
N VAL A 31 3.57 6.53 -6.57
CA VAL A 31 3.20 6.68 -7.97
C VAL A 31 3.67 5.38 -8.57
N PRO A 32 2.78 4.54 -9.12
CA PRO A 32 3.18 3.21 -9.55
C PRO A 32 4.32 3.39 -10.53
N GLU A 33 5.46 2.76 -10.25
CA GLU A 33 6.51 2.58 -11.24
C GLU A 33 5.81 2.16 -12.53
N MET A 34 6.17 2.75 -13.67
CA MET A 34 5.72 2.29 -14.99
C MET A 34 6.32 0.90 -15.26
N GLY A 35 5.83 -0.09 -14.53
CA GLY A 35 6.21 -1.48 -14.52
C GLY A 35 4.97 -2.34 -14.66
N MET A 36 5.16 -3.60 -15.05
CA MET A 36 4.05 -4.54 -15.15
C MET A 36 3.33 -4.64 -13.78
N PRO A 37 1.99 -4.65 -13.76
CA PRO A 37 1.24 -4.77 -12.52
C PRO A 37 1.63 -6.04 -11.77
N ARG A 38 1.75 -5.97 -10.45
CA ARG A 38 2.31 -7.06 -9.63
C ARG A 38 1.22 -7.91 -9.00
N LEU A 39 1.35 -9.23 -9.16
CA LEU A 39 0.54 -10.22 -8.48
C LEU A 39 1.35 -10.84 -7.33
N ALA A 40 1.13 -10.34 -6.11
CA ALA A 40 1.67 -10.96 -4.91
C ALA A 40 0.77 -12.12 -4.45
N GLY A 41 1.34 -13.08 -3.74
CA GLY A 41 0.54 -14.17 -3.18
C GLY A 41 1.34 -15.38 -2.77
N GLU A 42 0.64 -16.35 -2.21
CA GLU A 42 1.23 -17.65 -1.90
C GLU A 42 1.69 -18.34 -3.19
N ALA A 43 2.86 -18.97 -3.17
CA ALA A 43 3.50 -19.51 -4.38
C ALA A 43 2.57 -20.41 -5.23
N ALA A 44 1.80 -21.30 -4.59
CA ALA A 44 0.85 -22.16 -5.28
C ALA A 44 -0.30 -21.38 -5.94
N SER A 45 -0.84 -20.37 -5.25
CA SER A 45 -1.91 -19.53 -5.78
C SER A 45 -1.43 -18.64 -6.93
N VAL A 46 -0.24 -18.06 -6.82
CA VAL A 46 0.39 -17.27 -7.89
C VAL A 46 0.66 -18.15 -9.11
N ALA A 47 1.22 -19.35 -8.92
CA ALA A 47 1.48 -20.30 -10.01
C ALA A 47 0.19 -20.74 -10.73
N LYS A 48 -0.92 -20.87 -9.98
CA LYS A 48 -2.23 -21.23 -10.54
C LYS A 48 -2.89 -20.06 -11.29
N LEU A 49 -2.86 -18.85 -10.73
CA LEU A 49 -3.60 -17.70 -11.27
C LEU A 49 -2.88 -17.02 -12.44
N THR A 50 -1.55 -16.90 -12.38
CA THR A 50 -0.74 -16.25 -13.43
C THR A 50 -1.06 -16.72 -14.85
N PRO A 51 -1.08 -18.03 -15.18
CA PRO A 51 -1.41 -18.48 -16.53
C PRO A 51 -2.88 -18.22 -16.93
N LEU A 52 -3.80 -18.15 -15.97
CA LEU A 52 -5.22 -17.86 -16.23
C LEU A 52 -5.43 -16.38 -16.57
N LEU A 53 -4.75 -15.49 -15.85
CA LEU A 53 -4.69 -14.07 -16.18
C LEU A 53 -4.02 -13.83 -17.53
N ALA A 54 -2.91 -14.52 -17.81
CA ALA A 54 -2.21 -14.39 -19.10
C ALA A 54 -3.08 -14.86 -20.29
N ARG A 55 -3.90 -15.91 -20.14
CA ARG A 55 -4.86 -16.34 -21.18
C ARG A 55 -5.95 -15.30 -21.44
N LYS A 56 -6.23 -14.47 -20.45
CA LYS A 56 -7.09 -13.30 -20.54
C LYS A 56 -6.31 -12.05 -21.00
N GLY A 57 -5.04 -12.14 -21.37
CA GLY A 57 -4.26 -10.94 -21.78
C GLY A 57 -3.91 -10.00 -20.62
N LEU A 58 -4.16 -10.39 -19.36
CA LEU A 58 -3.70 -9.69 -18.17
C LEU A 58 -2.31 -10.21 -17.81
N ILE A 59 -1.28 -9.51 -18.26
CA ILE A 59 0.11 -9.83 -17.94
C ILE A 59 0.47 -9.12 -16.64
N MET A 60 0.71 -9.90 -15.60
CA MET A 60 1.18 -9.41 -14.30
C MET A 60 2.56 -9.97 -14.00
N GLN A 61 3.39 -9.22 -13.29
CA GLN A 61 4.63 -9.73 -12.72
C GLN A 61 4.28 -10.62 -11.51
N PRO A 62 4.55 -11.94 -11.54
CA PRO A 62 4.31 -12.80 -10.41
C PRO A 62 5.34 -12.50 -9.30
N VAL A 63 4.87 -12.34 -8.07
CA VAL A 63 5.72 -12.12 -6.89
C VAL A 63 5.32 -13.13 -5.79
N PRO A 64 5.75 -14.40 -5.92
CA PRO A 64 5.41 -15.44 -4.96
C PRO A 64 6.11 -15.21 -3.63
N ASP A 65 5.35 -15.26 -2.53
CA ASP A 65 5.82 -14.99 -1.18
C ASP A 65 5.08 -15.83 -0.14
N SER A 66 5.48 -15.71 1.13
CA SER A 66 4.64 -16.20 2.23
C SER A 66 3.34 -15.39 2.34
N ARG A 67 2.30 -15.97 2.93
CA ARG A 67 1.02 -15.28 3.16
C ARG A 67 1.22 -13.91 3.82
N ALA A 68 1.96 -13.87 4.93
CA ALA A 68 2.21 -12.64 5.68
C ALA A 68 2.97 -11.59 4.85
N ALA A 69 4.01 -12.00 4.10
CA ALA A 69 4.78 -11.07 3.28
C ALA A 69 3.98 -10.56 2.07
N ALA A 70 3.15 -11.42 1.46
CA ALA A 70 2.29 -11.04 0.35
C ALA A 70 1.21 -10.04 0.79
N ILE A 71 0.55 -10.29 1.94
CA ILE A 71 -0.39 -9.35 2.54
C ILE A 71 0.31 -8.02 2.84
N ALA A 72 1.44 -8.05 3.56
CA ALA A 72 2.18 -6.83 3.90
C ALA A 72 2.56 -6.01 2.66
N ARG A 73 3.01 -6.67 1.58
CA ARG A 73 3.34 -5.98 0.33
C ARG A 73 2.10 -5.37 -0.33
N PHE A 74 1.00 -6.11 -0.42
CA PHE A 74 -0.23 -5.60 -1.01
C PHE A 74 -0.80 -4.41 -0.22
N CYS A 75 -0.88 -4.54 1.10
CA CYS A 75 -1.45 -3.51 1.98
C CYS A 75 -0.62 -2.23 2.04
N SER A 76 0.70 -2.31 1.76
CA SER A 76 1.58 -1.14 1.66
C SER A 76 1.65 -0.53 0.25
N GLY A 77 0.86 -1.04 -0.71
CA GLY A 77 0.85 -0.57 -2.10
C GLY A 77 1.99 -1.10 -2.97
N GLY A 78 2.77 -2.07 -2.49
CA GLY A 78 3.85 -2.71 -3.25
C GLY A 78 3.40 -3.78 -4.24
N ALA A 79 2.09 -4.08 -4.30
CA ALA A 79 1.48 -4.98 -5.27
C ALA A 79 0.07 -4.51 -5.67
N ASP A 80 -0.31 -4.76 -6.92
CA ASP A 80 -1.61 -4.35 -7.48
C ASP A 80 -2.71 -5.38 -7.24
N ALA A 81 -2.32 -6.65 -7.10
CA ALA A 81 -3.21 -7.74 -6.74
C ALA A 81 -2.55 -8.69 -5.74
N LEU A 82 -3.40 -9.33 -4.96
CA LEU A 82 -3.05 -10.36 -3.99
C LEU A 82 -3.88 -11.60 -4.25
N VAL A 83 -3.26 -12.77 -4.31
CA VAL A 83 -3.94 -14.06 -4.39
C VAL A 83 -3.49 -14.98 -3.26
N LEU A 84 -4.44 -15.50 -2.49
CA LEU A 84 -4.17 -16.40 -1.36
C LEU A 84 -4.93 -17.71 -1.53
N THR A 85 -4.52 -18.72 -0.77
CA THR A 85 -5.19 -20.03 -0.69
C THR A 85 -6.50 -19.97 0.09
N SER A 86 -6.64 -18.98 0.99
CA SER A 86 -7.82 -18.75 1.81
C SER A 86 -8.09 -17.25 1.99
N ALA A 87 -9.33 -16.90 2.33
CA ALA A 87 -9.75 -15.53 2.63
C ALA A 87 -8.92 -14.93 3.78
N PHE A 88 -8.89 -13.59 3.88
CA PHE A 88 -8.30 -12.88 5.01
C PHE A 88 -8.97 -13.32 6.32
N THR A 89 -8.18 -13.40 7.38
CA THR A 89 -8.74 -13.36 8.73
C THR A 89 -9.16 -11.93 9.09
N ASP A 90 -9.96 -11.78 10.13
CA ASP A 90 -10.34 -10.46 10.64
C ASP A 90 -9.10 -9.65 11.05
N SER A 91 -8.13 -10.29 11.71
CA SER A 91 -6.88 -9.63 12.12
C SER A 91 -6.02 -9.17 10.93
N GLU A 92 -6.01 -9.91 9.83
CA GLU A 92 -5.31 -9.51 8.60
C GLU A 92 -6.03 -8.35 7.91
N THR A 93 -7.36 -8.35 7.93
CA THR A 93 -8.21 -7.25 7.43
C THR A 93 -7.92 -5.97 8.20
N ASP A 94 -7.96 -6.02 9.53
CA ASP A 94 -7.70 -4.85 10.38
C ASP A 94 -6.28 -4.30 10.17
N SER A 95 -5.30 -5.20 10.11
CA SER A 95 -3.90 -4.82 9.89
C SER A 95 -3.69 -4.16 8.52
N CYS A 96 -4.36 -4.69 7.49
CA CYS A 96 -4.28 -4.15 6.14
C CYS A 96 -4.99 -2.79 6.02
N ALA A 97 -6.14 -2.62 6.67
CA ALA A 97 -6.85 -1.35 6.73
C ALA A 97 -6.03 -0.29 7.50
N ALA A 98 -5.37 -0.67 8.60
CA ALA A 98 -4.49 0.20 9.36
C ALA A 98 -3.26 0.66 8.54
N ALA A 99 -2.79 -0.15 7.59
CA ALA A 99 -1.74 0.23 6.65
C ALA A 99 -2.21 1.18 5.54
N GLY A 100 -3.49 1.57 5.51
CA GLY A 100 -4.09 2.39 4.45
C GLY A 100 -4.49 1.58 3.22
N GLY A 101 -4.51 0.25 3.33
CA GLY A 101 -4.98 -0.63 2.28
C GLY A 101 -6.46 -0.39 1.99
N HIS A 102 -6.78 -0.12 0.73
CA HIS A 102 -8.14 -0.18 0.22
C HIS A 102 -8.16 -1.24 -0.87
N TRP A 103 -9.13 -2.15 -0.83
CA TRP A 103 -9.17 -3.25 -1.79
C TRP A 103 -10.59 -3.69 -2.07
N SER A 104 -10.74 -4.43 -3.16
CA SER A 104 -11.96 -5.15 -3.48
C SER A 104 -11.66 -6.64 -3.56
N ALA A 105 -12.42 -7.43 -2.81
CA ALA A 105 -12.38 -8.88 -2.91
C ALA A 105 -13.11 -9.31 -4.19
N VAL A 106 -12.45 -10.10 -5.01
CA VAL A 106 -12.99 -10.77 -6.18
C VAL A 106 -12.61 -12.25 -6.13
N PHE A 107 -13.45 -13.10 -6.70
CA PHE A 107 -13.13 -14.53 -6.82
C PHE A 107 -12.72 -14.81 -8.26
N SER A 108 -11.43 -15.04 -8.49
CA SER A 108 -10.90 -15.46 -9.80
C SER A 108 -10.63 -16.95 -9.77
N ASP A 109 -11.35 -17.73 -10.59
CA ASP A 109 -11.14 -19.17 -10.74
C ASP A 109 -11.18 -19.95 -9.42
N GLY A 110 -12.10 -19.55 -8.54
CA GLY A 110 -12.29 -20.14 -7.20
C GLY A 110 -11.22 -19.77 -6.18
N MET A 111 -10.34 -18.81 -6.48
CA MET A 111 -9.32 -18.32 -5.54
C MET A 111 -9.72 -16.95 -4.99
N PRO A 112 -9.63 -16.76 -3.65
CA PRO A 112 -9.70 -15.44 -3.04
C PRO A 112 -8.62 -14.53 -3.62
N THR A 113 -9.06 -13.46 -4.28
CA THR A 113 -8.20 -12.47 -4.93
C THR A 113 -8.60 -11.08 -4.48
N TRP A 114 -7.63 -10.24 -4.14
CA TRP A 114 -7.87 -8.85 -3.75
C TRP A 114 -7.16 -7.92 -4.72
N LEU A 115 -7.87 -6.89 -5.15
CA LEU A 115 -7.37 -5.93 -6.12
C LEU A 115 -7.26 -4.55 -5.48
N ALA A 116 -6.15 -3.86 -5.76
CA ALA A 116 -6.03 -2.44 -5.46
C ALA A 116 -7.10 -1.66 -6.24
N PRO A 117 -7.57 -0.48 -5.77
CA PRO A 117 -8.76 0.18 -6.32
C PRO A 117 -8.58 0.53 -7.81
N ASN A 118 -7.40 1.02 -8.18
CA ASN A 118 -7.06 1.37 -9.56
C ASN A 118 -7.00 0.12 -10.45
N PHE A 119 -6.56 -1.02 -9.91
CA PHE A 119 -6.50 -2.27 -10.66
C PHE A 119 -7.89 -2.88 -10.83
N LYS A 120 -8.77 -2.75 -9.83
CA LYS A 120 -10.15 -3.25 -9.90
C LYS A 120 -10.93 -2.66 -11.08
N SER A 121 -10.87 -1.34 -11.29
CA SER A 121 -11.57 -0.70 -12.41
C SER A 121 -11.12 -1.26 -13.77
N ASN A 122 -9.82 -1.50 -13.94
CA ASN A 122 -9.26 -2.09 -15.15
C ASN A 122 -9.67 -3.56 -15.29
N PHE A 123 -9.67 -4.30 -14.19
CA PHE A 123 -10.07 -5.70 -14.15
C PHE A 123 -11.57 -5.89 -14.45
N ASP A 124 -12.44 -5.02 -13.94
CA ASP A 124 -13.88 -5.03 -14.21
C ASP A 124 -14.15 -4.74 -15.69
N THR A 125 -13.55 -3.66 -16.22
CA THR A 125 -13.61 -3.30 -17.64
C THR A 125 -13.17 -4.47 -18.52
N PHE A 126 -12.10 -5.16 -18.11
CA PHE A 126 -11.58 -6.31 -18.83
C PHE A 126 -12.54 -7.52 -18.80
N ASN A 127 -13.17 -7.80 -17.65
CA ASN A 127 -14.08 -8.93 -17.51
C ASN A 127 -15.54 -8.59 -17.93
N GLY A 128 -15.82 -7.36 -18.36
CA GLY A 128 -17.16 -6.91 -18.70
C GLY A 128 -18.11 -6.90 -17.49
N LEU A 129 -17.58 -6.61 -16.30
CA LEU A 129 -18.29 -6.54 -15.02
C LEU A 129 -18.75 -5.12 -14.67
#